data_AF-A0A8H7K4K7-F1
#
_entry.id   AF-A0A8H7K4K7-F1
#
_cell.length_a   1.000
_cell.length_b   1.000
_cell.length_c   1.000
_cell.angle_alpha   90.00
_cell.angle_beta   90.00
_cell.angle_gamma   90.00
#
_symmetry.space_group_name_H-M   'P 1'
#
loop_
_entity.id
_entity.type
_entity.pdbx_description
1 polymer ?
#
loop_
_entity_poly.entity_id
_entity_poly.type
_entity_poly.pdbx_seq_one_letter_code
_entity_poly.pdbx_strand_id
1 'polypeptide(L)'
;MRHFALSSFLLSYLRGAYSFDQTFGWNSNALAESRTLDEIHQAALAEGGTVTLWHGGGSPDQLDPMKEAFEKRFPGMTLNVTVKSSSYLGPELDRQLATENVQVDNIMLQTAQDYPRWKNDGVLLQYKPLDFDKVYNAFKDLN
;
A
#
# COMPACT_ATOMS: atom_id res chain seq x y z
N MET A 1 52.00 -25.89 2.15
CA MET A 1 51.61 -25.95 3.58
C MET A 1 50.09 -25.90 3.63
N ARG A 2 49.43 -27.02 3.96
CA ARG A 2 48.80 -27.32 5.27
C ARG A 2 47.53 -26.45 5.50
N HIS A 3 46.31 -26.94 5.70
CA HIS A 3 45.73 -28.27 5.90
C HIS A 3 44.21 -28.24 5.63
N PHE A 4 43.65 -29.41 5.27
CA PHE A 4 42.24 -29.79 5.34
C PHE A 4 41.72 -29.83 6.78
N ALA A 5 40.40 -29.62 6.96
CA ALA A 5 39.61 -30.32 7.96
C ALA A 5 38.15 -30.45 7.49
N LEU A 6 37.78 -31.65 7.03
CA LEU A 6 36.42 -32.15 7.06
C LEU A 6 36.04 -32.42 8.51
N SER A 7 34.80 -32.10 8.90
CA SER A 7 34.10 -32.93 9.88
C SER A 7 32.62 -33.00 9.51
N SER A 8 32.26 -34.13 8.92
CA SER A 8 30.88 -34.59 8.78
C SER A 8 30.46 -35.20 10.12
N PHE A 9 29.34 -34.75 10.67
CA PHE A 9 28.57 -35.52 11.65
C PHE A 9 27.17 -35.80 11.09
N LEU A 10 26.76 -37.05 11.28
CA LEU A 10 25.63 -37.73 10.66
C LEU A 10 24.26 -37.18 11.07
N LEU A 11 23.30 -37.40 10.16
CA LEU A 11 21.85 -37.25 10.28
C LEU A 11 21.26 -37.71 11.62
N SER A 12 20.41 -36.87 12.19
CA SER A 12 19.22 -37.27 12.95
C SER A 12 17.98 -36.71 12.26
N TYR A 13 17.13 -37.61 11.76
CA TYR A 13 15.80 -37.33 11.22
C TYR A 13 14.90 -36.73 12.30
N LEU A 14 14.41 -35.50 12.10
CA LEU A 14 13.17 -35.02 12.69
C LEU A 14 12.41 -34.21 11.61
N ARG A 15 11.42 -34.86 10.99
CA ARG A 15 10.31 -34.13 10.37
C ARG A 15 9.40 -33.67 11.49
N GLY A 16 9.16 -32.37 11.57
CA GLY A 16 8.16 -31.81 12.47
C GLY A 16 8.20 -30.29 12.39
N ALA A 17 7.38 -29.74 11.50
CA ALA A 17 7.01 -28.34 11.36
C ALA A 17 8.14 -27.30 11.52
N TYR A 18 8.60 -26.73 10.40
CA TYR A 18 9.04 -25.35 10.42
C TYR A 18 7.83 -24.50 10.82
N SER A 19 7.64 -24.27 12.11
CA SER A 19 7.07 -23.01 12.57
C SER A 19 8.06 -21.96 12.11
N PHE A 20 7.79 -21.36 10.93
CA PHE A 20 8.48 -20.15 10.56
C PHE A 20 8.11 -19.12 11.62
N ASP A 21 9.12 -18.79 12.39
CA ASP A 21 9.06 -17.95 13.56
C ASP A 21 8.44 -16.60 13.17
N GLN A 22 7.26 -16.28 13.72
CA GLN A 22 6.59 -14.99 13.54
C GLN A 22 7.23 -13.89 14.42
N THR A 23 8.54 -13.97 14.65
CA THR A 23 9.29 -13.12 15.61
C THR A 23 9.86 -11.84 15.00
N PHE A 24 9.42 -11.45 13.80
CA PHE A 24 9.51 -10.06 13.35
C PHE A 24 8.11 -9.44 13.41
N GLY A 25 7.89 -8.64 14.46
CA GLY A 25 6.60 -8.13 14.87
C GLY A 25 5.90 -7.23 13.84
N TRP A 26 4.96 -7.80 13.11
CA TRP A 26 3.94 -7.04 12.37
C TRP A 26 2.54 -7.38 12.90
N ASN A 27 2.33 -7.08 14.18
CA ASN A 27 1.02 -6.64 14.66
C ASN A 27 1.01 -5.10 14.61
N SER A 28 1.16 -4.50 13.43
CA SER A 28 0.73 -3.12 13.28
C SER A 28 -0.78 -3.14 13.34
N ASN A 29 -1.38 -2.74 14.46
CA ASN A 29 -2.81 -2.47 14.45
C ASN A 29 -3.05 -1.41 13.37
N ALA A 30 -3.91 -1.73 12.39
CA ALA A 30 -4.28 -0.78 11.35
C ALA A 30 -4.62 0.57 11.97
N LEU A 31 -4.04 1.64 11.44
CA LEU A 31 -4.25 3.00 11.92
C LEU A 31 -5.72 3.36 11.68
N ALA A 32 -6.51 3.41 12.75
CA ALA A 32 -7.89 3.85 12.69
C ALA A 32 -7.94 5.36 12.78
N GLU A 33 -8.51 6.00 11.76
CA GLU A 33 -8.68 7.44 11.73
C GLU A 33 -9.73 7.87 12.76
N SER A 34 -9.38 8.87 13.56
CA SER A 34 -10.26 9.50 14.54
C SER A 34 -10.40 11.00 14.31
N ARG A 35 -9.54 11.59 13.48
CA ARG A 35 -9.58 13.01 13.13
C ARG A 35 -10.72 13.28 12.19
N THR A 36 -11.29 14.47 12.31
CA THR A 36 -12.22 15.03 11.32
C THR A 36 -11.52 15.28 9.99
N LEU A 37 -12.30 15.39 8.91
CA LEU A 37 -11.74 15.75 7.59
C LEU A 37 -11.01 17.10 7.59
N ASP A 38 -11.43 18.06 8.43
CA ASP A 38 -10.78 19.36 8.52
C ASP A 38 -9.44 19.27 9.26
N GLU A 39 -9.32 18.44 10.30
CA GLU A 39 -8.05 18.17 10.96
C GLU A 39 -7.06 17.43 10.04
N ILE A 40 -7.54 16.46 9.25
CA ILE A 40 -6.74 15.78 8.23
C ILE A 40 -6.28 16.78 7.18
N HIS A 41 -7.16 17.68 6.74
CA HIS A 41 -6.81 18.73 5.77
C HIS A 41 -5.70 19.66 6.30
N GLN A 42 -5.80 20.13 7.54
CA GLN A 42 -4.74 20.97 8.12
C GLN A 42 -3.40 20.22 8.24
N ALA A 43 -3.41 18.94 8.58
CA ALA A 43 -2.20 18.12 8.61
C ALA A 43 -1.60 17.97 7.20
N ALA A 44 -2.42 17.66 6.20
CA ALA A 44 -1.97 17.47 4.81
C ALA A 44 -1.41 18.75 4.17
N LEU A 45 -1.90 19.94 4.58
CA LEU A 45 -1.30 21.20 4.16
C LEU A 45 0.13 21.37 4.68
N ALA A 46 0.42 20.88 5.90
CA ALA A 46 1.77 20.92 6.47
C ALA A 46 2.74 19.95 5.75
N GLU A 47 2.22 18.95 5.05
CA GLU A 47 2.98 17.98 4.24
C GLU A 47 3.33 18.52 2.83
N GLY A 48 2.87 19.72 2.48
CA GLY A 48 3.12 20.36 1.19
C GLY A 48 1.90 20.46 0.27
N GLY A 49 0.73 20.01 0.74
CA GLY A 49 -0.54 20.28 0.07
C GLY A 49 -0.72 19.56 -1.27
N THR A 50 -0.04 18.44 -1.51
CA THR A 50 -0.22 17.63 -2.72
C THR A 50 -0.34 16.17 -2.35
N VAL A 51 -1.31 15.48 -2.96
CA VAL A 51 -1.43 14.02 -2.92
C VAL A 51 -1.41 13.49 -4.35
N THR A 52 -0.51 12.54 -4.63
CA THR A 52 -0.36 11.91 -5.93
C THR A 52 -1.15 10.61 -5.98
N LEU A 53 -2.11 10.56 -6.91
CA LEU A 53 -3.03 9.45 -7.11
C LEU A 53 -2.80 8.81 -8.48
N TRP A 54 -2.62 7.50 -8.52
CA TRP A 54 -2.71 6.73 -9.75
C TRP A 54 -4.05 5.99 -9.84
N HIS A 55 -4.73 6.16 -10.96
CA HIS A 55 -6.03 5.54 -11.19
C HIS A 55 -6.04 4.70 -12.45
N GLY A 56 -6.53 3.47 -12.30
CA GLY A 56 -6.88 2.58 -13.39
C GLY A 56 -8.05 3.15 -14.20
N GLY A 57 -7.84 3.52 -15.45
CA GLY A 57 -8.90 4.10 -16.28
C GLY A 57 -8.61 4.05 -17.77
N GLY A 58 -9.65 4.37 -18.55
CA GLY A 58 -9.62 4.37 -20.01
C GLY A 58 -9.25 5.71 -20.64
N SER A 59 -9.48 6.81 -19.92
CA SER A 59 -9.25 8.17 -20.42
C SER A 59 -8.55 9.05 -19.38
N PRO A 60 -7.61 9.93 -19.77
CA PRO A 60 -6.88 10.80 -18.84
C PRO A 60 -7.77 11.68 -17.94
N ASP A 61 -8.93 12.10 -18.44
CA ASP A 61 -9.90 13.02 -17.82
C ASP A 61 -10.97 12.30 -16.97
N GLN A 62 -10.92 10.96 -16.87
CA GLN A 62 -11.97 10.16 -16.23
C GLN A 62 -12.23 10.52 -14.76
N LEU A 63 -11.24 11.08 -14.06
CA LEU A 63 -11.34 11.51 -12.67
C LEU A 63 -11.42 13.03 -12.47
N ASP A 64 -11.55 13.82 -13.54
CA ASP A 64 -11.63 15.28 -13.43
C ASP A 64 -12.74 15.76 -12.47
N PRO A 65 -13.97 15.20 -12.48
CA PRO A 65 -15.00 15.59 -11.53
C PRO A 65 -14.61 15.31 -10.06
N MET A 66 -13.87 14.23 -9.80
CA MET A 66 -13.39 13.90 -8.45
C MET A 66 -12.28 14.86 -8.03
N LYS A 67 -11.36 15.19 -8.94
CA LYS A 67 -10.31 16.19 -8.72
C LYS A 67 -10.90 17.55 -8.40
N GLU A 68 -11.85 18.02 -9.20
CA GLU A 68 -12.54 19.30 -8.97
C GLU A 68 -13.26 19.32 -7.61
N ALA A 69 -13.98 18.26 -7.27
CA ALA A 69 -14.68 18.16 -5.99
C ALA A 69 -13.71 18.14 -4.79
N PHE A 70 -12.60 17.41 -4.91
CA PHE A 70 -11.57 17.34 -3.88
C PHE A 70 -10.92 18.70 -3.63
N GLU A 71 -10.42 19.35 -4.69
CA GLU A 71 -9.72 20.63 -4.59
C GLU A 71 -10.66 21.76 -4.13
N LYS A 72 -11.94 21.68 -4.51
CA LYS A 72 -12.97 22.58 -3.99
C LYS A 72 -13.25 22.36 -2.50
N ARG A 73 -13.26 21.11 -2.02
CA ARG A 73 -13.54 20.78 -0.61
C ARG A 73 -12.35 21.06 0.30
N PHE A 74 -11.12 20.96 -0.21
CA PHE A 74 -9.90 21.10 0.55
C PHE A 74 -9.00 22.19 -0.05
N PRO A 75 -9.31 23.48 0.19
CA PRO A 75 -8.53 24.59 -0.35
C PRO A 75 -7.04 24.48 0.01
N GLY A 76 -6.17 24.72 -0.97
CA GLY A 76 -4.71 24.59 -0.81
C GLY A 76 -4.17 23.17 -1.00
N MET A 77 -5.03 22.17 -1.18
CA MET A 77 -4.63 20.85 -1.63
C MET A 77 -4.67 20.74 -3.15
N THR A 78 -3.73 19.96 -3.72
CA THR A 78 -3.72 19.53 -5.11
C THR A 78 -3.88 18.01 -5.16
N LEU A 79 -4.85 17.53 -5.95
CA LEU A 79 -4.95 16.11 -6.29
C LEU A 79 -4.21 15.88 -7.62
N ASN A 80 -2.99 15.37 -7.55
CA ASN A 80 -2.16 15.08 -8.71
C ASN A 80 -2.50 13.69 -9.28
N VAL A 81 -3.50 13.64 -10.17
CA VAL A 81 -4.01 12.39 -10.73
C VAL A 81 -3.25 12.01 -12.00
N THR A 82 -2.84 10.74 -12.08
CA THR A 82 -2.48 10.08 -13.35
C THR A 82 -3.47 8.97 -13.62
N VAL A 83 -4.14 9.01 -14.78
CA VAL A 83 -5.02 7.93 -15.23
C VAL A 83 -4.34 7.12 -16.34
N LYS A 84 -4.22 5.81 -16.14
CA LYS A 84 -3.72 4.84 -17.15
C LYS A 84 -4.40 3.49 -16.92
N SER A 85 -4.23 2.52 -17.83
CA SER A 85 -4.71 1.16 -17.61
C SER A 85 -4.16 0.57 -16.31
N SER A 86 -4.99 -0.15 -15.55
CA SER A 86 -4.55 -0.88 -14.36
C SER A 86 -3.44 -1.89 -14.67
N SER A 87 -3.49 -2.52 -15.85
CA SER A 87 -2.46 -3.45 -16.32
C SER A 87 -1.10 -2.78 -16.58
N TYR A 88 -1.05 -1.46 -16.61
CA TYR A 88 0.18 -0.68 -16.69
C TYR A 88 0.61 -0.18 -15.31
N LEU A 89 -0.32 0.38 -14.53
CA LEU A 89 -0.01 1.00 -13.23
C LEU A 89 0.43 -0.02 -12.16
N GLY A 90 -0.15 -1.22 -12.14
CA GLY A 90 0.25 -2.27 -11.19
C GLY A 90 1.73 -2.67 -11.36
N PRO A 91 2.16 -3.12 -12.56
CA PRO A 91 3.57 -3.44 -12.82
C PRO A 91 4.53 -2.24 -12.67
N GLU A 92 4.05 -1.02 -12.94
CA GLU A 92 4.86 0.18 -12.71
C GLU A 92 5.11 0.43 -11.22
N LEU A 93 4.10 0.21 -10.35
CA LEU A 93 4.32 0.25 -8.90
C LEU A 93 5.29 -0.85 -8.47
N ASP A 94 5.15 -2.08 -8.98
CA ASP A 94 6.09 -3.19 -8.70
C ASP A 94 7.52 -2.79 -9.06
N ARG A 95 7.71 -2.16 -10.24
CA ARG A 95 9.00 -1.66 -10.70
C ARG A 95 9.54 -0.58 -9.75
N GLN A 96 8.71 0.38 -9.35
CA GLN A 96 9.13 1.45 -8.46
C GLN A 96 9.51 0.95 -7.06
N LEU A 97 8.75 0.00 -6.51
CA LEU A 97 9.07 -0.68 -5.26
C LEU A 97 10.43 -1.40 -5.35
N ALA A 98 10.67 -2.17 -6.42
CA ALA A 98 11.93 -2.87 -6.62
C ALA A 98 13.15 -1.95 -6.80
N THR A 99 12.92 -0.71 -7.24
CA THR A 99 13.97 0.32 -7.39
C THR A 99 14.00 1.35 -6.26
N GLU A 100 13.22 1.14 -5.20
CA GLU A 100 13.10 2.06 -4.04
C GLU A 100 12.81 3.52 -4.46
N ASN A 101 11.99 3.69 -5.49
CA ASN A 101 11.71 4.98 -6.10
C ASN A 101 10.19 5.15 -6.34
N VAL A 102 9.41 4.95 -5.28
CA VAL A 102 7.95 5.12 -5.30
C VAL A 102 7.60 6.60 -5.35
N GLN A 103 6.75 6.97 -6.31
CA GLN A 103 6.36 8.36 -6.61
C GLN A 103 4.87 8.64 -6.35
N VAL A 104 4.14 7.66 -5.83
CA VAL A 104 2.68 7.70 -5.68
C VAL A 104 2.30 7.51 -4.22
N ASP A 105 1.30 8.27 -3.75
CA ASP A 105 0.78 8.17 -2.39
C ASP A 105 -0.42 7.23 -2.30
N ASN A 106 -1.26 7.19 -3.36
CA ASN A 106 -2.43 6.33 -3.44
C ASN A 106 -2.62 5.70 -4.83
N ILE A 107 -3.11 4.45 -4.86
CA ILE A 107 -3.37 3.72 -6.10
C ILE A 107 -4.77 3.06 -6.10
N MET A 108 -5.54 3.31 -7.16
CA MET A 108 -6.92 2.84 -7.34
C MET A 108 -7.08 2.06 -8.65
N LEU A 109 -7.08 0.72 -8.61
CA LEU A 109 -7.06 -0.14 -9.79
C LEU A 109 -8.29 -1.06 -9.88
N GLN A 110 -8.60 -1.51 -11.11
CA GLN A 110 -9.55 -2.61 -11.34
C GLN A 110 -8.92 -4.00 -11.11
N THR A 111 -7.59 -4.10 -11.13
CA THR A 111 -6.85 -5.34 -10.90
C THR A 111 -6.81 -5.66 -9.39
N ALA A 112 -7.97 -6.04 -8.84
CA ALA A 112 -8.16 -6.26 -7.40
C ALA A 112 -7.18 -7.27 -6.79
N GLN A 113 -6.66 -8.21 -7.58
CA GLN A 113 -5.67 -9.20 -7.15
C GLN A 113 -4.30 -8.61 -6.77
N ASP A 114 -3.97 -7.38 -7.20
CA ASP A 114 -2.70 -6.74 -6.86
C ASP A 114 -2.65 -6.36 -5.37
N TYR A 115 -3.79 -5.95 -4.77
CA TYR A 115 -3.84 -5.48 -3.38
C TYR A 115 -3.47 -6.57 -2.35
N PRO A 116 -3.99 -7.81 -2.39
CA PRO A 116 -3.55 -8.87 -1.48
C PRO A 116 -2.06 -9.22 -1.63
N ARG A 117 -1.50 -9.13 -2.84
CA ARG A 117 -0.06 -9.35 -3.07
C ARG A 117 0.75 -8.26 -2.38
N TRP A 118 0.48 -6.99 -2.67
CA TRP A 118 1.18 -5.86 -2.06
C TRP A 118 1.03 -5.81 -0.53
N LYS A 119 -0.13 -6.24 -0.02
CA LYS A 119 -0.31 -6.44 1.42
C LYS A 119 0.66 -7.48 1.98
N ASN A 120 0.76 -8.65 1.35
CA ASN A 120 1.67 -9.71 1.78
C ASN A 120 3.14 -9.28 1.69
N ASP A 121 3.47 -8.42 0.72
CA ASP A 121 4.79 -7.83 0.56
C ASP A 121 5.08 -6.70 1.59
N GLY A 122 4.07 -6.29 2.37
CA GLY A 122 4.21 -5.28 3.44
C GLY A 122 4.38 -3.85 2.93
N VAL A 123 4.01 -3.57 1.68
CA VAL A 123 4.23 -2.26 1.03
C VAL A 123 3.03 -1.32 1.10
N LEU A 124 1.91 -1.78 1.66
CA LEU A 124 0.69 -0.97 1.83
C LEU A 124 0.57 -0.48 3.27
N LEU A 125 0.25 0.81 3.43
CA LEU A 125 -0.14 1.37 4.71
C LEU A 125 -1.49 0.78 5.16
N GLN A 126 -1.51 0.12 6.32
CA GLN A 126 -2.74 -0.35 6.93
C GLN A 126 -3.49 0.81 7.58
N TYR A 127 -4.40 1.45 6.84
CA TYR A 127 -5.17 2.59 7.28
C TYR A 127 -6.68 2.35 7.15
N LYS A 128 -7.41 2.56 8.25
CA LYS A 128 -8.88 2.50 8.31
C LYS A 128 -9.39 3.94 8.35
N PRO A 129 -9.96 4.47 7.24
CA PRO A 129 -10.50 5.83 7.22
C PRO A 129 -11.69 5.99 8.17
N LEU A 130 -12.14 7.24 8.36
CA LEU A 130 -13.40 7.51 9.05
C LEU A 130 -14.53 6.66 8.46
N ASP A 131 -15.42 6.18 9.32
CA ASP A 131 -16.58 5.36 8.95
C ASP A 131 -16.23 4.04 8.22
N PHE A 132 -15.01 3.51 8.40
CA PHE A 132 -14.59 2.23 7.82
C PHE A 132 -15.51 1.06 8.18
N ASP A 133 -16.14 1.09 9.36
CA ASP A 133 -17.14 0.12 9.81
C ASP A 133 -18.41 0.11 8.93
N LYS A 134 -18.77 1.25 8.33
CA LYS A 134 -19.92 1.39 7.43
C LYS A 134 -19.69 0.81 6.04
N VAL A 135 -18.45 0.55 5.64
CA VAL A 135 -18.14 -0.11 4.36
C VAL A 135 -18.50 -1.59 4.46
N TYR A 136 -19.16 -2.13 3.43
CA TYR A 136 -19.51 -3.54 3.37
C TYR A 136 -18.26 -4.44 3.45
N ASN A 137 -18.33 -5.51 4.25
CA ASN A 137 -17.15 -6.32 4.55
C ASN A 137 -16.47 -6.93 3.32
N ALA A 138 -17.20 -7.18 2.23
CA ALA A 138 -16.60 -7.70 1.00
C ALA A 138 -15.80 -6.66 0.19
N PHE A 139 -15.91 -5.37 0.53
CA PHE A 139 -15.23 -4.27 -0.17
C PHE A 139 -14.10 -3.64 0.66
N LYS A 140 -13.73 -4.27 1.77
CA LYS A 140 -12.63 -3.79 2.61
C LYS A 140 -11.80 -4.95 3.11
N ASP A 141 -10.54 -4.65 3.38
CA ASP A 141 -9.62 -5.60 3.99
C ASP A 141 -9.79 -5.56 5.53
N LEU A 142 -10.12 -6.70 6.12
CA LEU A 142 -10.49 -6.78 7.55
C LEU A 142 -9.29 -6.96 8.49
N ASN A 143 -8.14 -7.35 7.95
CA ASN A 143 -6.96 -7.79 8.71
C ASN A 143 -5.90 -6.70 8.76
#